data_AF-A0A0M0F526-F1
#
_entry.id   AF-A0A0M0F526-F1
#
_cell.length_a   1.000
_cell.length_b   1.000
_cell.length_c   1.000
_cell.angle_alpha   90.00
_cell.angle_beta   90.00
_cell.angle_gamma   90.00
#
_symmetry.space_group_name_H-M   'P 1'
#
loop_
_entity.id
_entity.type
_entity.pdbx_description
1 polymer ?
#
loop_
_entity_poly.entity_id
_entity_poly.type
_entity_poly.pdbx_seq_one_letter_code
_entity_poly.pdbx_strand_id
1 'polypeptide(L)'
;MTHLGSRLSALVDGQLTPAEAERALEHVACCPRCAAELSAARAARRALSSAGPVEPAPDLAARLLALSAQIPSTDGDPLRSAPVTGDPWAQPVPLPRGAWSGEVRRGAVRRRVVGLVVGGVGVAAVGLFALGESPLVTPELHRSDPLSVLAQAAPRATGALVVGGVRTADQAEGEGAALDGTAALAALDDQGWTCPTALPEGFSVVDVRDDAARGIVEIDLEAPGGEAVVREQSGLLDTAALAGAETWDVGDRRVHVLSEEPWHVVWQSGDTVIDVVADTERETLAALVAAFPARDYDAGVPARISRGWTTMTGALGTS
;
A
#
# COMPACT_ATOMS: atom_id res chain seq x y z
N MET A 1 30.58 -25.56 18.95
CA MET A 1 29.19 -25.10 18.76
C MET A 1 29.22 -23.75 18.06
N THR A 2 28.46 -23.59 16.98
CA THR A 2 28.41 -22.35 16.20
C THR A 2 27.39 -21.39 16.82
N HIS A 3 27.79 -20.13 17.03
CA HIS A 3 26.90 -19.07 17.52
C HIS A 3 25.95 -18.58 16.42
N LEU A 4 24.87 -17.89 16.81
CA LEU A 4 23.81 -17.45 15.88
C LEU A 4 24.23 -16.38 14.87
N GLY A 5 25.21 -15.52 15.19
CA GLY A 5 25.70 -14.48 14.29
C GLY A 5 24.58 -13.57 13.78
N SER A 6 24.46 -13.42 12.46
CA SER A 6 23.42 -12.57 11.82
C SER A 6 21.97 -13.00 12.12
N ARG A 7 21.74 -14.26 12.48
CA ARG A 7 20.40 -14.74 12.88
C ARG A 7 19.93 -14.12 14.20
N LEU A 8 20.84 -13.63 15.04
CA LEU A 8 20.48 -12.94 16.27
C LEU A 8 19.83 -11.59 15.99
N SER A 9 20.33 -10.82 15.01
CA SER A 9 19.66 -9.58 14.58
C SER A 9 18.28 -9.90 14.02
N ALA A 10 18.17 -10.89 13.13
CA ALA A 10 16.89 -11.32 12.59
C ALA A 10 15.89 -11.75 13.69
N LEU A 11 16.36 -12.38 14.77
CA LEU A 11 15.54 -12.69 15.94
C LEU A 11 15.08 -11.45 16.70
N VAL A 12 15.94 -10.43 16.87
CA VAL A 12 15.59 -9.15 17.50
C VAL A 12 14.58 -8.38 16.66
N ASP A 13 14.69 -8.48 15.35
CA ASP A 13 13.87 -7.76 14.38
C ASP A 13 12.56 -8.48 14.02
N GLY A 14 12.30 -9.66 14.59
CA GLY A 14 11.09 -10.45 14.32
C GLY A 14 11.05 -11.07 12.92
N GLN A 15 12.19 -11.15 12.23
CA GLN A 15 12.31 -11.58 10.84
C GLN A 15 12.49 -13.10 10.66
N LEU A 16 12.56 -13.85 11.76
CA LEU A 16 12.63 -15.31 11.74
C LEU A 16 11.24 -15.92 11.69
N THR A 17 11.09 -17.03 10.97
CA THR A 17 9.84 -17.83 11.05
C THR A 17 9.64 -18.38 12.46
N PRO A 18 8.41 -18.70 12.90
CA PRO A 18 8.17 -19.21 14.26
C PRO A 18 9.08 -20.38 14.64
N ALA A 19 9.22 -21.36 13.74
CA ALA A 19 10.08 -22.53 13.95
C ALA A 19 11.59 -22.20 13.99
N GLU A 20 12.04 -21.14 13.31
CA GLU A 20 13.43 -20.66 13.38
C GLU A 20 13.68 -19.87 14.66
N ALA A 21 12.70 -19.07 15.08
CA ALA A 21 12.76 -18.31 16.33
C ALA A 21 12.82 -19.24 17.54
N GLU A 22 12.00 -20.28 17.60
CA GLU A 22 12.05 -21.30 18.67
C GLU A 22 13.43 -21.95 18.77
N ARG A 23 13.99 -22.42 17.64
CA ARG A 23 15.34 -23.01 17.61
C ARG A 23 16.43 -22.02 18.02
N ALA A 24 16.30 -20.75 17.64
CA ALA A 24 17.25 -19.72 18.06
C ALA A 24 17.15 -19.44 19.56
N LEU A 25 15.94 -19.40 20.13
CA LEU A 25 15.71 -19.21 21.56
C LEU A 25 16.19 -20.41 22.38
N GLU A 26 16.01 -21.64 21.89
CA GLU A 26 16.58 -22.85 22.49
C GLU A 26 18.11 -22.76 22.58
N HIS A 27 18.77 -22.34 21.48
CA HIS A 27 20.22 -22.10 21.50
C HIS A 27 20.62 -21.00 22.49
N VAL A 28 19.87 -19.89 22.53
CA VAL A 28 20.12 -18.77 23.46
C VAL A 28 20.01 -19.23 24.91
N ALA A 29 19.04 -20.09 25.24
CA ALA A 29 18.88 -20.64 26.57
C ALA A 29 20.11 -21.46 27.02
N CYS A 30 20.78 -22.13 26.08
CA CYS A 30 21.96 -22.95 26.37
C CYS A 30 23.31 -22.25 26.11
N CYS A 31 23.32 -21.06 25.50
CA CYS A 31 24.55 -20.35 25.12
C CYS A 31 24.64 -18.96 25.77
N PRO A 32 25.47 -18.78 26.82
CA PRO A 32 25.53 -17.51 27.57
C PRO A 32 26.04 -16.34 26.72
N ARG A 33 26.88 -16.59 25.72
CA ARG A 33 27.33 -15.56 24.79
C ARG A 33 26.19 -15.04 23.92
N CYS A 34 25.41 -15.93 23.30
CA CYS A 34 24.27 -15.51 22.49
C CYS A 34 23.17 -14.87 23.35
N ALA A 35 23.01 -15.27 24.61
CA ALA A 35 22.12 -14.60 25.56
C ALA A 35 22.59 -13.16 25.87
N ALA A 36 23.88 -12.97 26.12
CA ALA A 36 24.46 -11.65 26.35
C ALA A 36 24.28 -10.74 25.11
N GLU A 37 24.61 -11.24 23.92
CA GLU A 37 24.44 -10.51 22.66
C GLU A 37 22.96 -10.13 22.41
N LEU A 38 22.02 -11.06 22.65
CA LEU A 38 20.58 -10.79 22.52
C LEU A 38 20.09 -9.74 23.52
N SER A 39 20.57 -9.80 24.76
CA SER A 39 20.23 -8.81 25.79
C SER A 39 20.73 -7.41 25.44
N ALA A 40 21.95 -7.31 24.90
CA ALA A 40 22.54 -6.05 24.47
C ALA A 40 21.79 -5.47 23.26
N ALA A 41 21.46 -6.30 22.28
CA ALA A 41 20.70 -5.88 21.10
C ALA A 41 19.29 -5.40 21.48
N ARG A 42 18.58 -6.09 22.38
CA ARG A 42 17.27 -5.65 22.90
C ARG A 42 17.38 -4.37 23.74
N ALA A 43 18.46 -4.17 24.48
CA ALA A 43 18.71 -2.93 25.20
C ALA A 43 18.93 -1.75 24.24
N ALA A 44 19.74 -1.95 23.19
CA ALA A 44 19.95 -0.95 22.15
C ALA A 44 18.64 -0.59 21.42
N ARG A 45 17.84 -1.60 21.02
CA ARG A 45 16.53 -1.38 20.39
C ARG A 45 15.60 -0.55 21.29
N ARG A 46 15.53 -0.89 22.58
CA ARG A 46 14.73 -0.12 23.56
C ARG A 46 15.21 1.33 23.65
N ALA A 47 16.52 1.55 23.79
CA ALA A 47 17.10 2.89 23.88
C ALA A 47 16.79 3.74 22.64
N LEU A 48 16.89 3.17 21.44
CA LEU A 48 16.54 3.84 20.19
C LEU A 48 15.04 4.11 20.09
N SER A 49 14.19 3.14 20.44
CA SER A 49 12.73 3.34 20.42
C SER A 49 12.23 4.35 21.45
N SER A 50 12.99 4.58 22.53
CA SER A 50 12.69 5.60 23.54
C SER A 50 13.37 6.94 23.26
N ALA A 51 14.16 7.05 22.19
CA ALA A 51 14.76 8.32 21.82
C ALA A 51 13.66 9.28 21.39
N GLY A 52 13.62 10.46 22.03
CA GLY A 52 12.69 11.51 21.65
C GLY A 52 13.00 12.07 20.26
N PRO A 53 12.06 12.83 19.66
CA PRO A 53 12.30 13.50 18.40
C PRO A 53 13.51 14.45 18.54
N VAL A 54 14.44 14.35 17.60
CA VAL A 54 15.55 15.30 17.47
C VAL A 54 15.01 16.51 16.72
N GLU A 55 14.84 17.64 17.39
CA GLU A 55 14.47 18.87 16.71
C GLU A 55 15.57 19.30 15.74
N PRO A 56 15.25 19.58 14.47
CA PRO A 56 16.22 20.11 13.54
C PRO A 56 16.66 21.51 14.00
N ALA A 57 17.89 21.88 13.66
CA ALA A 57 18.35 23.25 13.89
C ALA A 57 17.42 24.23 13.15
N PRO A 58 17.03 25.36 13.76
CA PRO A 58 16.05 26.28 13.18
C PRO A 58 16.50 26.90 11.85
N ASP A 59 17.79 26.83 11.53
CA ASP A 59 18.40 27.30 10.29
C ASP A 59 18.60 26.19 9.24
N LEU A 60 18.23 24.94 9.53
CA LEU A 60 18.47 23.79 8.66
C LEU A 60 17.85 24.00 7.27
N ALA A 61 16.60 24.45 7.20
CA ALA A 61 15.91 24.72 5.94
C ALA A 61 16.64 25.78 5.11
N ALA A 62 17.07 26.88 5.76
CA ALA A 62 17.84 27.93 5.10
C ALA A 62 19.19 27.42 4.58
N ARG A 63 19.88 26.56 5.33
CA ARG A 63 21.14 25.94 4.92
C ARG A 63 20.97 24.96 3.77
N LEU A 64 19.89 24.18 3.75
CA LEU A 64 19.58 23.28 2.64
C LEU A 64 19.26 24.06 1.36
N LEU A 65 18.48 25.15 1.46
CA LEU A 65 18.21 26.04 0.32
C LEU A 65 19.47 26.73 -0.20
N ALA A 66 20.36 27.15 0.71
CA ALA A 66 21.66 27.72 0.33
C ALA A 66 22.59 26.67 -0.32
N LEU A 67 22.48 25.40 0.07
CA LEU A 67 23.23 24.31 -0.56
C LEU A 67 22.66 23.98 -1.95
N SER A 68 21.33 23.94 -2.11
CA SER A 68 20.72 23.71 -3.42
C SER A 68 21.04 24.83 -4.41
N ALA A 69 21.14 26.07 -3.94
CA ALA A 69 21.53 27.22 -4.76
C ALA A 69 22.99 27.13 -5.29
N GLN A 70 23.84 26.29 -4.68
CA GLN A 70 25.22 26.05 -5.15
C GLN A 70 25.31 24.96 -6.22
N ILE A 71 24.24 24.21 -6.46
CA ILE A 71 24.20 23.20 -7.52
C ILE A 71 24.10 23.95 -8.86
N PRO A 72 25.04 23.76 -9.80
CA PRO A 72 24.96 24.37 -11.12
C PRO A 72 23.64 23.99 -11.79
N SER A 73 23.03 24.93 -12.53
CA SER A 73 21.85 24.61 -13.31
C SER A 73 22.15 23.46 -14.26
N THR A 74 21.25 22.49 -14.31
CA THR A 74 21.30 21.39 -15.27
C THR A 74 20.58 21.74 -16.57
N ASP A 75 20.17 23.00 -16.72
CA ASP A 75 19.51 23.51 -17.92
C ASP A 75 20.46 23.39 -19.11
N GLY A 76 20.05 22.59 -20.10
CA GLY A 76 20.83 22.35 -21.31
C GLY A 76 21.88 21.23 -21.21
N ASP A 77 21.97 20.48 -20.11
CA ASP A 77 22.82 19.28 -20.04
C ASP A 77 22.13 18.09 -20.74
N PRO A 78 22.63 17.62 -21.91
CA PRO A 78 22.01 16.54 -22.67
C PRO A 78 22.02 15.18 -21.95
N LEU A 79 22.86 15.02 -20.92
CA LEU A 79 22.93 13.79 -20.11
C LEU A 79 21.92 13.80 -18.95
N ARG A 80 21.32 14.95 -18.64
CA ARG A 80 20.34 15.13 -17.55
C ARG A 80 18.98 15.60 -18.04
N SER A 81 18.85 15.96 -19.32
CA SER A 81 17.58 16.18 -19.97
C SER A 81 16.75 14.89 -19.96
N ALA A 82 15.46 15.02 -19.66
CA ALA A 82 14.52 13.92 -19.80
C ALA A 82 14.53 13.44 -21.26
N PRO A 83 14.44 12.12 -21.51
CA PRO A 83 14.25 11.62 -22.87
C PRO A 83 12.97 12.22 -23.46
N VAL A 84 13.04 12.58 -24.74
CA VAL A 84 11.91 13.19 -25.46
C VAL A 84 10.78 12.16 -25.57
N THR A 85 9.53 12.61 -25.38
CA THR A 85 8.34 11.77 -25.58
C THR A 85 8.35 11.17 -26.99
N GLY A 86 8.38 9.83 -27.06
CA GLY A 86 8.48 9.09 -28.32
C GLY A 86 9.90 8.65 -28.72
N ASP A 87 10.91 8.84 -27.86
CA ASP A 87 12.23 8.25 -28.07
C ASP A 87 12.15 6.70 -27.99
N PRO A 88 12.39 5.97 -29.10
CA PRO A 88 12.32 4.51 -29.12
C PRO A 88 13.37 3.83 -28.23
N TRP A 89 14.39 4.58 -27.79
CA TRP A 89 15.44 4.12 -26.89
C TRP A 89 15.16 4.43 -25.42
N ALA A 90 14.16 5.26 -25.13
CA ALA A 90 13.73 5.58 -23.78
C ALA A 90 12.43 4.85 -23.45
N GLN A 91 12.53 3.62 -22.95
CA GLN A 91 11.36 2.96 -22.38
C GLN A 91 11.12 3.50 -20.98
N PRO A 92 9.97 4.17 -20.71
CA PRO A 92 9.60 4.49 -19.34
C PRO A 92 9.43 3.16 -18.59
N VAL A 93 10.36 2.87 -17.68
CA VAL A 93 10.20 1.77 -16.75
C VAL A 93 9.35 2.31 -15.60
N PRO A 94 8.09 1.86 -15.42
CA PRO A 94 7.33 2.22 -14.24
C PRO A 94 8.11 1.70 -13.03
N LEU A 95 8.65 2.62 -12.23
CA LEU A 95 9.29 2.25 -10.98
C LEU A 95 8.18 1.85 -10.00
N PRO A 96 8.16 0.61 -9.48
CA PRO A 96 7.17 0.21 -8.51
C PRO A 96 7.36 1.02 -7.21
N ARG A 97 6.41 1.92 -6.92
CA ARG A 97 6.31 2.53 -5.58
C ARG A 97 5.98 1.43 -4.57
N GLY A 98 6.60 1.51 -3.39
CA GLY A 98 6.56 0.44 -2.38
C GLY A 98 7.65 -0.64 -2.51
N ALA A 99 8.42 -0.72 -3.61
CA ALA A 99 9.53 -1.68 -3.72
C ALA A 99 10.83 -1.20 -3.04
N TRP A 100 10.87 0.05 -2.57
CA TRP A 100 12.02 0.70 -1.95
C TRP A 100 11.84 0.85 -0.43
N SER A 101 10.86 0.17 0.18
CA SER A 101 10.67 0.11 1.63
C SER A 101 11.71 -0.78 2.35
N GLY A 102 12.65 -1.38 1.61
CA GLY A 102 13.60 -2.34 2.16
C GLY A 102 12.94 -3.68 2.54
N GLU A 103 11.65 -3.84 2.28
CA GLU A 103 10.92 -5.07 2.51
C GLU A 103 11.28 -6.08 1.44
N VAL A 104 12.12 -7.04 1.84
CA VAL A 104 12.31 -8.27 1.08
C VAL A 104 11.04 -9.12 1.28
N ARG A 105 9.92 -8.75 0.64
CA ARG A 105 8.74 -9.61 0.62
C ARG A 105 9.17 -10.92 -0.03
N ARG A 106 9.27 -11.97 0.78
CA ARG A 106 9.48 -13.34 0.30
C ARG A 106 8.36 -13.59 -0.71
N GLY A 107 8.76 -13.76 -1.97
CA GLY A 107 7.82 -13.93 -3.07
C GLY A 107 6.71 -14.90 -2.65
N ALA A 108 5.47 -14.43 -2.74
CA ALA A 108 4.31 -15.28 -2.56
C ALA A 108 4.55 -16.50 -3.44
N VAL A 109 4.74 -17.66 -2.81
CA VAL A 109 4.93 -18.92 -3.52
C VAL A 109 3.63 -19.12 -4.27
N ARG A 110 3.62 -18.75 -5.55
CA ARG A 110 2.58 -19.09 -6.50
C ARG A 110 2.53 -20.60 -6.51
N ARG A 111 1.69 -21.19 -5.66
CA ARG A 111 1.37 -22.62 -5.69
C ARG A 111 0.77 -22.84 -7.06
N ARG A 112 1.60 -23.31 -8.00
CA ARG A 112 1.14 -23.84 -9.28
C ARG A 112 0.29 -25.05 -8.94
N VAL A 113 -1.02 -24.86 -8.84
CA VAL A 113 -1.97 -25.94 -8.79
C VAL A 113 -1.94 -26.58 -10.18
N VAL A 114 -1.15 -27.64 -10.33
CA VAL A 114 -1.21 -28.52 -11.49
C VAL A 114 -2.51 -29.31 -11.34
N GLY A 115 -3.58 -28.79 -11.96
CA GLY A 115 -4.88 -29.45 -12.02
C GLY A 115 -4.82 -30.63 -12.98
N LEU A 116 -5.00 -31.83 -12.43
CA LEU A 116 -5.18 -33.07 -13.17
C LEU A 116 -6.60 -33.05 -13.78
N VAL A 117 -6.71 -32.86 -15.10
CA VAL A 117 -8.01 -32.84 -15.80
C VAL A 117 -8.54 -34.26 -15.89
N VAL A 118 -9.53 -34.59 -15.05
CA VAL A 118 -10.43 -35.73 -15.27
C VAL A 118 -11.86 -35.22 -15.19
N GLY A 119 -12.59 -35.42 -16.29
CA GLY A 119 -13.86 -34.76 -16.59
C GLY A 119 -15.00 -35.07 -15.62
N GLY A 120 -15.69 -34.00 -15.21
CA GLY A 120 -16.97 -34.03 -14.54
C GLY A 120 -17.35 -32.62 -14.08
N VAL A 121 -18.62 -32.23 -14.26
CA VAL A 121 -19.14 -30.92 -13.81
C VAL A 121 -18.81 -30.63 -12.34
N GLY A 122 -18.75 -31.68 -11.50
CA GLY A 122 -18.33 -31.57 -10.10
C GLY A 122 -16.87 -31.16 -9.89
N VAL A 123 -15.92 -31.61 -10.73
CA VAL A 123 -14.50 -31.24 -10.60
C VAL A 123 -14.27 -29.78 -11.01
N ALA A 124 -14.98 -29.31 -12.05
CA ALA A 124 -14.96 -27.90 -12.43
C ALA A 124 -15.53 -27.01 -11.33
N ALA A 125 -16.67 -27.37 -10.73
CA ALA A 125 -17.26 -26.60 -9.62
C ALA A 125 -16.34 -26.55 -8.38
N VAL A 126 -15.68 -27.66 -8.04
CA VAL A 126 -14.70 -27.71 -6.94
C VAL A 126 -13.45 -26.86 -7.26
N GLY A 127 -12.97 -26.90 -8.49
CA GLY A 127 -11.86 -26.05 -8.95
C GLY A 127 -12.19 -24.56 -8.87
N LEU A 128 -13.39 -24.17 -9.34
CA LEU A 128 -13.88 -22.78 -9.25
C LEU A 128 -14.11 -22.37 -7.80
N PHE A 129 -14.66 -23.23 -6.95
CA PHE A 129 -14.83 -22.94 -5.53
C PHE A 129 -13.51 -22.70 -4.78
N ALA A 130 -12.47 -23.46 -5.12
CA ALA A 130 -11.12 -23.28 -4.58
C ALA A 130 -10.43 -22.03 -5.14
N LEU A 131 -10.62 -21.73 -6.43
CA LEU A 131 -10.15 -20.49 -7.06
C LEU A 131 -10.87 -19.23 -6.55
N GLY A 132 -12.13 -19.36 -6.13
CA GLY A 132 -12.93 -18.26 -5.58
C GLY A 132 -12.77 -18.03 -4.08
N GLU A 133 -11.74 -18.62 -3.47
CA GLU A 133 -11.31 -18.25 -2.12
C GLU A 133 -10.62 -16.89 -2.18
N SER A 134 -11.26 -15.87 -1.61
CA SER A 134 -10.73 -14.51 -1.60
C SER A 134 -9.43 -14.45 -0.78
N PRO A 135 -8.35 -13.84 -1.30
CA PRO A 135 -7.11 -13.71 -0.56
C PRO A 135 -7.34 -12.89 0.72
N LEU A 136 -6.72 -13.31 1.82
CA LEU A 136 -6.77 -12.56 3.06
C LEU A 136 -5.88 -11.32 2.95
N VAL A 137 -6.44 -10.16 3.26
CA VAL A 137 -5.78 -8.85 3.24
C VAL A 137 -5.48 -8.45 4.68
N THR A 138 -4.20 -8.50 5.03
CA THR A 138 -3.71 -8.00 6.32
C THR A 138 -3.23 -6.55 6.11
N PRO A 139 -3.90 -5.55 6.71
CA PRO A 139 -3.47 -4.16 6.59
C PRO A 139 -2.15 -3.91 7.35
N GLU A 140 -1.38 -2.93 6.90
CA GLU A 140 -0.13 -2.54 7.54
C GLU A 140 -0.42 -1.78 8.84
N LEU A 141 0.06 -2.31 9.97
CA LEU A 141 -0.17 -1.73 11.30
C LEU A 141 0.96 -0.81 11.76
N HIS A 142 1.94 -0.56 10.89
CA HIS A 142 3.11 0.22 11.26
C HIS A 142 2.81 1.72 11.18
N ARG A 143 3.14 2.48 12.24
CA ARG A 143 2.81 3.91 12.34
C ARG A 143 3.39 4.78 11.21
N SER A 144 4.45 4.34 10.54
CA SER A 144 5.02 5.09 9.42
C SER A 144 4.30 4.87 8.10
N ASP A 145 3.50 3.81 7.98
CA ASP A 145 2.75 3.50 6.76
C ASP A 145 1.89 4.68 6.29
N PRO A 146 0.99 5.25 7.12
CA PRO A 146 0.13 6.33 6.65
C PRO A 146 0.90 7.59 6.22
N LEU A 147 1.98 7.95 6.92
CA LEU A 147 2.86 9.06 6.51
C LEU A 147 3.53 8.77 5.16
N SER A 148 3.91 7.52 4.90
CA SER A 148 4.53 7.11 3.65
C SER A 148 3.54 7.11 2.49
N VAL A 149 2.27 6.77 2.75
CA VAL A 149 1.17 6.81 1.78
C VAL A 149 0.87 8.24 1.38
N LEU A 150 0.64 9.14 2.35
CA LEU A 150 0.38 10.56 2.08
C LEU A 150 1.56 11.23 1.37
N ALA A 151 2.80 10.97 1.81
CA ALA A 151 3.99 11.52 1.16
C ALA A 151 4.15 11.08 -0.32
N GLN A 152 3.52 9.96 -0.71
CA GLN A 152 3.52 9.49 -2.09
C GLN A 152 2.37 10.09 -2.92
N ALA A 153 1.23 10.37 -2.28
CA ALA A 153 0.06 10.95 -2.93
C ALA A 153 0.15 12.47 -3.13
N ALA A 154 0.89 13.17 -2.27
CA ALA A 154 1.06 14.62 -2.36
C ALA A 154 1.40 15.03 -3.80
N PRO A 155 0.52 15.81 -4.47
CA PRO A 155 0.83 16.34 -5.78
C PRO A 155 2.12 17.12 -5.63
N ARG A 156 3.15 16.75 -6.39
CA ARG A 156 4.40 17.52 -6.47
C ARG A 156 4.15 18.82 -7.23
N ALA A 157 3.26 19.66 -6.72
CA ALA A 157 3.15 21.05 -7.09
C ALA A 157 4.36 21.78 -6.49
N THR A 158 5.36 22.00 -7.35
CA THR A 158 6.46 22.97 -7.18
C THR A 158 7.41 22.78 -5.98
N GLY A 159 8.35 21.85 -6.13
CA GLY A 159 9.50 21.75 -5.24
C GLY A 159 10.38 20.55 -5.58
N ALA A 160 11.18 20.67 -6.64
CA ALA A 160 12.01 19.59 -7.14
C ALA A 160 13.06 19.13 -6.12
N LEU A 161 12.89 17.93 -5.55
CA LEU A 161 14.00 17.03 -5.30
C LEU A 161 13.91 15.90 -6.32
N VAL A 162 14.50 16.13 -7.49
CA VAL A 162 14.69 15.09 -8.51
C VAL A 162 15.97 14.34 -8.17
N VAL A 163 15.84 13.15 -7.56
CA VAL A 163 16.88 12.12 -7.63
C VAL A 163 16.48 11.18 -8.76
N GLY A 164 17.01 11.44 -9.96
CA GLY A 164 16.72 10.67 -11.18
C GLY A 164 15.38 11.05 -11.82
N GLY A 165 15.44 11.72 -12.96
CA GLY A 165 14.31 12.42 -13.57
C GLY A 165 13.23 11.55 -14.20
N VAL A 166 12.00 12.05 -14.12
CA VAL A 166 11.08 12.30 -15.24
C VAL A 166 10.31 13.59 -14.89
N ARG A 167 10.34 14.58 -15.80
CA ARG A 167 9.31 15.63 -15.88
C ARG A 167 8.61 15.43 -17.22
N THR A 168 7.40 14.92 -17.19
CA THR A 168 6.33 15.24 -18.14
C THR A 168 5.56 16.42 -17.50
N ALA A 169 5.19 17.51 -18.14
CA ALA A 169 5.27 17.99 -19.51
C ALA A 169 5.53 19.52 -19.42
N ASP A 170 5.98 20.18 -20.48
CA ASP A 170 5.09 20.94 -21.36
C ASP A 170 3.60 20.95 -20.92
N GLN A 171 3.32 21.65 -19.82
CA GLN A 171 2.16 22.54 -19.81
C GLN A 171 2.71 23.91 -20.18
N ALA A 172 2.65 24.22 -21.48
CA ALA A 172 2.35 25.56 -21.91
C ALA A 172 1.28 26.15 -20.99
N GLU A 173 1.46 27.40 -20.59
CA GLU A 173 0.48 28.21 -19.86
C GLU A 173 -0.93 27.91 -20.35
N GLY A 174 -1.63 27.07 -19.59
CA GLY A 174 -2.95 26.55 -19.87
C GLY A 174 -3.34 25.72 -18.67
N GLU A 175 -4.35 26.18 -17.93
CA GLU A 175 -5.09 25.42 -16.92
C GLU A 175 -4.96 23.92 -17.17
N GLY A 176 -4.30 23.21 -16.26
CA GLY A 176 -4.19 21.76 -16.35
C GLY A 176 -5.58 21.19 -16.59
N ALA A 177 -5.74 20.38 -17.63
CA ALA A 177 -7.00 19.70 -17.88
C ALA A 177 -7.32 18.90 -16.62
N ALA A 178 -8.25 19.41 -15.81
CA ALA A 178 -8.67 18.78 -14.59
C ALA A 178 -9.08 17.34 -14.96
N LEU A 179 -8.50 16.35 -14.28
CA LEU A 179 -8.99 15.00 -14.38
C LEU A 179 -10.49 15.05 -14.03
N ASP A 180 -11.33 14.60 -14.96
CA ASP A 180 -12.73 14.44 -14.65
C ASP A 180 -12.86 13.25 -13.70
N GLY A 181 -12.81 13.56 -12.40
CA GLY A 181 -12.88 12.55 -11.34
C GLY A 181 -14.12 11.68 -11.44
N THR A 182 -15.24 12.24 -11.93
CA THR A 182 -16.48 11.46 -12.12
C THR A 182 -16.29 10.41 -13.20
N ALA A 183 -15.70 10.79 -14.34
CA ALA A 183 -15.39 9.87 -15.42
C ALA A 183 -14.35 8.82 -15.01
N ALA A 184 -13.34 9.21 -14.22
CA ALA A 184 -12.33 8.28 -13.71
C ALA A 184 -12.92 7.24 -12.76
N LEU A 185 -13.78 7.64 -11.82
CA LEU A 185 -14.48 6.72 -10.91
C LEU A 185 -15.45 5.80 -11.67
N ALA A 186 -16.16 6.32 -12.67
CA ALA A 186 -17.04 5.49 -13.52
C ALA A 186 -16.24 4.44 -14.30
N ALA A 187 -15.06 4.80 -14.83
CA ALA A 187 -14.20 3.85 -15.53
C ALA A 187 -13.64 2.75 -14.59
N LEU A 188 -13.43 3.05 -13.30
CA LEU A 188 -13.05 2.05 -12.30
C LEU A 188 -14.22 1.13 -11.94
N ASP A 189 -15.43 1.66 -11.78
CA ASP A 189 -16.65 0.86 -11.53
C ASP A 189 -16.93 -0.09 -12.71
N ASP A 190 -16.75 0.37 -13.95
CA ASP A 190 -16.83 -0.47 -15.16
C ASP A 190 -15.81 -1.63 -15.16
N GLN A 191 -14.69 -1.46 -14.45
CA GLN A 191 -13.67 -2.50 -14.24
C GLN A 191 -13.95 -3.40 -13.03
N GLY A 192 -15.03 -3.13 -12.30
CA GLY A 192 -15.46 -3.90 -11.13
C GLY A 192 -14.85 -3.47 -9.80
N TRP A 193 -14.21 -2.29 -9.75
CA TRP A 193 -13.78 -1.68 -8.50
C TRP A 193 -14.97 -1.15 -7.71
N THR A 194 -14.83 -1.09 -6.39
CA THR A 194 -15.96 -0.72 -5.52
C THR A 194 -16.24 0.78 -5.61
N CYS A 195 -15.20 1.60 -5.52
CA CYS A 195 -15.19 3.06 -5.67
C CYS A 195 -16.22 3.86 -4.83
N PRO A 196 -15.96 5.16 -4.57
CA PRO A 196 -17.00 6.04 -4.07
C PRO A 196 -18.12 6.16 -5.12
N THR A 197 -19.38 5.99 -4.73
CA THR A 197 -20.54 6.14 -5.64
C THR A 197 -20.71 7.60 -6.09
N ALA A 198 -20.38 8.55 -5.21
CA ALA A 198 -20.27 9.97 -5.51
C ALA A 198 -19.30 10.60 -4.50
N LEU A 199 -18.39 11.46 -4.97
CA LEU A 199 -17.48 12.15 -4.06
C LEU A 199 -18.26 13.18 -3.21
N PRO A 200 -18.00 13.24 -1.89
CA PRO A 200 -18.58 14.27 -1.03
C PRO A 200 -18.13 15.68 -1.45
N GLU A 201 -18.85 16.69 -0.98
CA GLU A 201 -18.50 18.10 -1.25
C GLU A 201 -17.07 18.41 -0.79
N GLY A 202 -16.30 19.08 -1.65
CA GLY A 202 -14.92 19.47 -1.38
C GLY A 202 -13.87 18.39 -1.65
N PHE A 203 -14.26 17.18 -2.02
CA PHE A 203 -13.32 16.16 -2.52
C PHE A 203 -13.16 16.25 -4.03
N SER A 204 -11.93 16.10 -4.52
CA SER A 204 -11.63 16.01 -5.94
C SER A 204 -10.59 14.91 -6.21
N VAL A 205 -10.69 14.25 -7.37
CA VAL A 205 -9.70 13.23 -7.76
C VAL A 205 -8.46 13.93 -8.34
N VAL A 206 -7.31 13.65 -7.74
CA VAL A 206 -6.01 14.19 -8.16
C VAL A 206 -5.26 13.21 -9.05
N ASP A 207 -5.32 11.92 -8.75
CA ASP A 207 -4.69 10.86 -9.55
C ASP A 207 -5.39 9.51 -9.32
N VAL A 208 -5.31 8.62 -10.31
CA VAL A 208 -5.80 7.24 -10.23
C VAL A 208 -4.73 6.30 -10.76
N ARG A 209 -4.35 5.32 -9.96
CA ARG A 209 -3.30 4.35 -10.28
C ARG A 209 -3.82 2.93 -10.07
N ASP A 210 -3.88 2.17 -11.15
CA ASP A 210 -4.23 0.74 -11.12
C ASP A 210 -2.97 -0.13 -11.24
N ASP A 211 -2.78 -1.03 -10.27
CA ASP A 211 -1.84 -2.15 -10.34
C ASP A 211 -2.61 -3.46 -10.51
N ALA A 212 -3.07 -3.69 -11.75
CA ALA A 212 -3.82 -4.89 -12.13
C ALA A 212 -3.05 -6.20 -11.82
N ALA A 213 -1.72 -6.17 -11.75
CA ALA A 213 -0.92 -7.35 -11.39
C ALA A 213 -1.03 -7.71 -9.91
N ARG A 214 -1.27 -6.72 -9.05
CA ARG A 214 -1.48 -6.89 -7.61
C ARG A 214 -2.96 -6.87 -7.22
N GLY A 215 -3.85 -6.48 -8.13
CA GLY A 215 -5.26 -6.30 -7.83
C GLY A 215 -5.46 -5.21 -6.80
N ILE A 216 -4.79 -4.07 -6.99
CA ILE A 216 -4.87 -2.89 -6.14
C ILE A 216 -5.12 -1.67 -7.02
N VAL A 217 -6.10 -0.84 -6.64
CA VAL A 217 -6.28 0.51 -7.16
C VAL A 217 -6.00 1.52 -6.06
N GLU A 218 -5.28 2.58 -6.39
CA GLU A 218 -5.02 3.72 -5.54
C GLU A 218 -5.65 4.98 -6.17
N ILE A 219 -6.39 5.73 -5.37
CA ILE A 219 -7.05 6.97 -5.77
C ILE A 219 -6.54 8.07 -4.83
N ASP A 220 -5.82 9.02 -5.39
CA ASP A 220 -5.36 10.22 -4.68
C ASP A 220 -6.48 11.26 -4.74
N LEU A 221 -6.88 11.77 -3.58
CA LEU A 221 -7.94 12.75 -3.43
C LEU A 221 -7.39 14.02 -2.76
N GLU A 222 -7.78 15.17 -3.29
CA GLU A 222 -7.76 16.41 -2.52
C GLU A 222 -8.96 16.39 -1.57
N ALA A 223 -8.72 16.69 -0.30
CA ALA A 223 -9.74 16.67 0.75
C ALA A 223 -9.84 18.05 1.41
N PRO A 224 -11.01 18.42 1.97
CA PRO A 224 -11.10 19.62 2.80
C PRO A 224 -10.10 19.55 3.96
N GLY A 225 -9.15 20.47 4.00
CA GLY A 225 -8.13 20.55 5.06
C GLY A 225 -6.86 19.74 4.80
N GLY A 226 -6.74 18.99 3.70
CA GLY A 226 -5.52 18.26 3.37
C GLY A 226 -5.69 17.28 2.21
N GLU A 227 -5.20 16.06 2.38
CA GLU A 227 -5.16 15.03 1.34
C GLU A 227 -5.76 13.72 1.87
N ALA A 228 -6.33 12.93 0.97
CA ALA A 228 -6.79 11.58 1.28
C ALA A 228 -6.34 10.61 0.18
N VAL A 229 -5.98 9.40 0.57
CA VAL A 229 -5.60 8.32 -0.33
C VAL A 229 -6.50 7.14 -0.04
N VAL A 230 -7.18 6.66 -1.07
CA VAL A 230 -7.99 5.45 -1.01
C VAL A 230 -7.23 4.35 -1.73
N ARG A 231 -7.07 3.21 -1.07
CA ARG A 231 -6.60 1.96 -1.67
C ARG A 231 -7.69 0.92 -1.63
N GLU A 232 -8.01 0.39 -2.79
CA GLU A 232 -8.94 -0.73 -2.95
C GLU A 232 -8.16 -1.99 -3.29
N GLN A 233 -8.34 -3.05 -2.51
CA GLN A 233 -7.72 -4.34 -2.77
C GLN A 233 -8.77 -5.44 -2.76
N SER A 234 -8.81 -6.26 -3.81
CA SER A 234 -9.68 -7.44 -3.84
C SER A 234 -9.25 -8.47 -2.78
N GLY A 235 -10.17 -8.86 -1.89
CA GLY A 235 -9.90 -9.84 -0.84
C GLY A 235 -10.81 -9.75 0.38
N LEU A 236 -10.48 -10.55 1.39
CA LEU A 236 -11.17 -10.57 2.69
C LEU A 236 -10.30 -9.89 3.75
N LEU A 237 -10.88 -8.99 4.57
CA LEU A 237 -10.12 -8.31 5.62
C LEU A 237 -9.70 -9.30 6.73
N ASP A 238 -8.42 -9.29 7.10
CA ASP A 238 -7.88 -10.04 8.25
C ASP A 238 -8.29 -9.38 9.58
N THR A 239 -9.55 -9.56 9.96
CA THR A 239 -10.07 -9.03 11.23
C THR A 239 -9.38 -9.60 12.48
N ALA A 240 -8.72 -10.77 12.36
CA ALA A 240 -7.94 -11.34 13.45
C ALA A 240 -6.65 -10.56 13.70
N ALA A 241 -5.98 -10.08 12.64
CA ALA A 241 -4.85 -9.16 12.76
C ALA A 241 -5.26 -7.80 13.37
N LEU A 242 -6.53 -7.42 13.25
CA LEU A 242 -7.11 -6.20 13.80
C LEU A 242 -7.70 -6.37 15.21
N ALA A 243 -7.44 -7.50 15.88
CA ALA A 243 -7.97 -7.74 17.21
C ALA A 243 -7.51 -6.66 18.21
N GLY A 244 -8.47 -5.89 18.73
CA GLY A 244 -8.22 -4.81 19.68
C GLY A 244 -8.02 -3.43 19.05
N ALA A 245 -8.08 -3.30 17.72
CA ALA A 245 -8.19 -2.00 17.06
C ALA A 245 -9.52 -1.33 17.42
N GLU A 246 -9.51 0.00 17.55
CA GLU A 246 -10.74 0.76 17.74
C GLU A 246 -11.64 0.62 16.51
N THR A 247 -12.95 0.56 16.73
CA THR A 247 -13.94 0.51 15.64
C THR A 247 -14.83 1.73 15.68
N TRP A 248 -15.10 2.26 14.50
CA TRP A 248 -15.97 3.40 14.27
C TRP A 248 -17.06 3.02 13.27
N ASP A 249 -18.32 3.10 13.68
CA ASP A 249 -19.46 2.83 12.81
C ASP A 249 -19.83 4.11 12.01
N VAL A 250 -19.85 4.00 10.69
CA VAL A 250 -20.19 5.08 9.75
C VAL A 250 -21.30 4.59 8.81
N GLY A 251 -22.54 4.96 9.11
CA GLY A 251 -23.71 4.37 8.44
C GLY A 251 -23.76 2.86 8.69
N ASP A 252 -23.87 2.08 7.62
CA ASP A 252 -23.87 0.60 7.69
C ASP A 252 -22.46 -0.01 7.59
N ARG A 253 -21.39 0.79 7.64
CA ARG A 253 -20.00 0.31 7.59
C ARG A 253 -19.39 0.32 8.99
N ARG A 254 -18.83 -0.81 9.39
CA ARG A 254 -17.93 -0.88 10.55
C ARG A 254 -16.50 -0.67 10.09
N VAL A 255 -15.89 0.42 10.54
CA VAL A 255 -14.54 0.82 10.16
C VAL A 255 -13.58 0.52 11.30
N HIS A 256 -12.42 -0.05 10.98
CA HIS A 256 -11.32 -0.23 11.93
C HIS A 256 -10.36 0.96 11.85
N VAL A 257 -10.07 1.57 13.00
CA VAL A 257 -9.17 2.72 13.11
C VAL A 257 -7.78 2.22 13.50
N LEU A 258 -6.79 2.42 12.63
CA LEU A 258 -5.40 2.03 12.82
C LEU A 258 -4.55 3.19 13.35
N SER A 259 -4.90 4.42 12.95
CA SER A 259 -4.29 5.68 13.40
C SER A 259 -5.31 6.81 13.33
N GLU A 260 -5.19 7.81 14.21
CA GLU A 260 -5.99 9.04 14.19
C GLU A 260 -5.20 10.27 13.72
N GLU A 261 -3.87 10.19 13.73
CA GLU A 261 -2.97 11.29 13.34
C GLU A 261 -1.79 10.78 12.48
N PRO A 262 -1.87 10.85 11.13
CA PRO A 262 -3.08 11.12 10.35
C PRO A 262 -4.08 9.95 10.47
N TRP A 263 -5.31 10.15 10.01
CA TRP A 263 -6.31 9.08 10.01
C TRP A 263 -5.86 7.93 9.11
N HIS A 264 -5.91 6.71 9.61
CA HIS A 264 -5.73 5.49 8.85
C HIS A 264 -6.84 4.52 9.23
N VAL A 265 -7.73 4.26 8.29
CA VAL A 265 -8.94 3.47 8.53
C VAL A 265 -9.12 2.41 7.46
N VAL A 266 -9.58 1.24 7.88
CA VAL A 266 -9.76 0.09 6.98
C VAL A 266 -11.11 -0.57 7.24
N TRP A 267 -11.82 -0.93 6.18
CA TRP A 267 -13.05 -1.70 6.29
C TRP A 267 -13.25 -2.63 5.09
N GLN A 268 -14.24 -3.50 5.21
CA GLN A 268 -14.62 -4.41 4.13
C GLN A 268 -15.91 -3.95 3.46
N SER A 269 -15.92 -3.96 2.12
CA SER A 269 -17.11 -3.77 1.29
C SER A 269 -17.18 -4.88 0.25
N GLY A 270 -18.10 -5.83 0.45
CA GLY A 270 -18.23 -7.01 -0.39
C GLY A 270 -16.92 -7.80 -0.46
N ASP A 271 -16.41 -7.96 -1.68
CA ASP A 271 -15.16 -8.66 -2.00
C ASP A 271 -13.92 -7.73 -2.03
N THR A 272 -14.05 -6.48 -1.57
CA THR A 272 -12.99 -5.48 -1.58
C THR A 272 -12.70 -4.99 -0.16
N VAL A 273 -11.41 -4.91 0.17
CA VAL A 273 -10.92 -4.20 1.35
C VAL A 273 -10.57 -2.79 0.93
N ILE A 274 -11.12 -1.82 1.65
CA ILE A 274 -10.88 -0.40 1.43
C ILE A 274 -10.01 0.10 2.57
N ASP A 275 -8.85 0.65 2.22
CA ASP A 275 -7.88 1.25 3.13
C ASP A 275 -7.78 2.75 2.79
N VAL A 276 -8.04 3.62 3.78
CA VAL A 276 -8.01 5.07 3.61
C VAL A 276 -7.03 5.67 4.59
N VAL A 277 -6.10 6.46 4.04
CA VAL A 277 -5.22 7.32 4.81
C VAL A 277 -5.58 8.77 4.49
N ALA A 278 -5.86 9.58 5.50
CA ALA A 278 -6.27 10.96 5.28
C ALA A 278 -5.73 11.92 6.35
N ASP A 279 -5.28 13.09 5.90
CA ASP A 279 -4.98 14.24 6.74
C ASP A 279 -6.15 15.23 6.64
N THR A 280 -7.23 14.95 7.38
CA THR A 280 -8.46 15.74 7.37
C THR A 280 -9.23 15.56 8.69
N GLU A 281 -10.28 16.33 8.88
CA GLU A 281 -11.15 16.23 10.06
C GLU A 281 -11.99 14.95 10.02
N ARG A 282 -12.36 14.44 11.21
CA ARG A 282 -13.12 13.20 11.35
C ARG A 282 -14.46 13.26 10.63
N GLU A 283 -15.19 14.37 10.71
CA GLU A 283 -16.46 14.53 9.99
C GLU A 283 -16.28 14.44 8.46
N THR A 284 -15.21 15.02 7.94
CA THR A 284 -14.85 14.99 6.51
C THR A 284 -14.49 13.57 6.07
N LEU A 285 -13.71 12.84 6.87
CA LEU A 285 -13.42 11.43 6.64
C LEU A 285 -14.70 10.57 6.70
N ALA A 286 -15.62 10.87 7.62
CA ALA A 286 -16.89 10.15 7.73
C ALA A 286 -17.71 10.26 6.44
N ALA A 287 -17.73 11.43 5.82
CA ALA A 287 -18.40 11.66 4.55
C ALA A 287 -17.77 10.84 3.42
N LEU A 288 -16.43 10.76 3.37
CA LEU A 288 -15.72 9.94 2.38
C LEU A 288 -16.01 8.45 2.56
N VAL A 289 -15.92 7.92 3.79
CA VAL A 289 -16.30 6.53 4.09
C VAL A 289 -17.76 6.27 3.69
N ALA A 290 -18.65 7.23 3.95
CA ALA A 290 -20.05 7.10 3.65
C ALA A 290 -20.38 7.06 2.15
N ALA A 291 -19.44 7.48 1.29
CA ALA A 291 -19.58 7.46 -0.16
C ALA A 291 -19.40 6.06 -0.79
N PHE A 292 -18.74 5.12 -0.10
CA PHE A 292 -18.50 3.77 -0.61
C PHE A 292 -19.69 2.85 -0.35
N PRO A 293 -20.17 2.02 -1.28
CA PRO A 293 -21.32 1.15 -1.04
C PRO A 293 -21.07 0.23 0.17
N ALA A 294 -22.09 0.02 1.00
CA ALA A 294 -22.05 -0.94 2.12
C ALA A 294 -22.55 -2.30 1.60
N ARG A 295 -21.64 -3.13 1.10
CA ARG A 295 -21.96 -4.48 0.62
C ARG A 295 -21.47 -5.51 1.63
N ASP A 296 -22.33 -6.47 1.97
CA ASP A 296 -21.92 -7.62 2.77
C ASP A 296 -21.08 -8.58 1.92
N TYR A 297 -20.10 -9.21 2.54
CA TYR A 297 -19.34 -10.29 1.90
C TYR A 297 -20.15 -11.58 1.82
N ASP A 298 -20.36 -12.07 0.60
CA ASP A 298 -21.04 -13.35 0.39
C ASP A 298 -20.04 -14.52 0.40
N ALA A 299 -20.00 -15.22 1.53
CA ALA A 299 -19.23 -16.45 1.72
C ALA A 299 -19.91 -17.70 1.13
N GLY A 300 -21.10 -17.56 0.56
CA GLY A 300 -21.90 -18.63 -0.01
C GLY A 300 -21.20 -19.38 -1.15
N VAL A 301 -21.53 -20.67 -1.28
CA VAL A 301 -20.98 -21.55 -2.32
C VAL A 301 -21.20 -20.99 -3.75
N PRO A 302 -22.39 -20.45 -4.12
CA PRO A 302 -22.59 -19.87 -5.45
C PRO A 302 -21.69 -18.67 -5.72
N ALA A 303 -21.55 -17.75 -4.76
CA ALA A 303 -20.69 -16.57 -4.86
C ALA A 303 -19.21 -16.95 -5.01
N ARG A 304 -18.77 -18.00 -4.29
CA ARG A 304 -17.43 -18.55 -4.45
C ARG A 304 -17.20 -19.13 -5.85
N ILE A 305 -18.15 -19.88 -6.40
CA ILE A 305 -18.02 -20.44 -7.75
C ILE A 305 -17.99 -19.34 -8.80
N SER A 306 -18.81 -18.29 -8.67
CA SER A 306 -18.80 -17.16 -9.61
C SER A 306 -17.49 -16.38 -9.54
N ARG A 307 -16.94 -16.12 -8.34
CA ARG A 307 -15.61 -15.51 -8.19
C ARG A 307 -14.52 -16.32 -8.88
N GLY A 308 -14.48 -17.63 -8.61
CA GLY A 308 -13.50 -18.52 -9.24
C GLY A 308 -13.62 -18.56 -10.76
N TRP A 309 -14.82 -18.38 -11.30
CA TRP A 309 -15.04 -18.25 -12.74
C TRP A 309 -14.45 -16.95 -13.28
N THR A 310 -14.72 -15.81 -12.63
CA THR A 310 -14.15 -14.51 -13.01
C THR A 310 -12.62 -14.53 -12.96
N THR A 311 -12.03 -15.11 -11.91
CA THR A 311 -10.56 -15.29 -11.81
C THR A 311 -10.02 -16.14 -12.95
N MET A 312 -10.70 -17.24 -13.29
CA MET A 312 -10.29 -18.12 -14.38
C MET A 312 -10.38 -17.43 -15.75
N THR A 313 -11.46 -16.70 -16.02
CA THR A 313 -11.64 -15.98 -17.30
C THR A 313 -10.72 -14.77 -17.42
N GLY A 314 -10.47 -14.05 -16.32
CA GLY A 314 -9.51 -12.95 -16.27
C GLY A 314 -8.09 -13.41 -16.61
N ALA A 315 -7.68 -14.57 -16.11
CA ALA A 315 -6.37 -15.16 -16.44
C ALA A 315 -6.23 -15.62 -17.91
N LEU A 316 -7.35 -15.91 -18.59
CA LEU A 316 -7.37 -16.32 -20.00
C LEU A 316 -7.45 -15.13 -20.96
N GLY A 317 -8.01 -14.00 -20.54
CA GLY A 317 -8.14 -12.78 -21.35
C GLY A 317 -6.86 -11.98 -21.53
N THR A 318 -5.79 -12.28 -20.78
CA THR A 318 -4.50 -11.60 -20.84
C THR A 318 -3.43 -12.34 -21.67
N SER A 319 -3.84 -13.20 -22.62
CA SER A 319 -2.94 -13.99 -23.48
C SER A 319 -2.89 -13.47 -24.91
#